data_AF-A0A3A4SH77-F1
#
_entry.id   AF-A0A3A4SH77-F1
#
_cell.length_a   1.000
_cell.length_b   1.000
_cell.length_c   1.000
_cell.angle_alpha   90.00
_cell.angle_beta   90.00
_cell.angle_gamma   90.00
#
_symmetry.space_group_name_H-M   'P 1'
#
loop_
_entity.id
_entity.type
_entity.pdbx_description
1 polymer ?
#
loop_
_entity_poly.entity_id
_entity_poly.type
_entity_poly.pdbx_seq_one_letter_code
_entity_poly.pdbx_strand_id
1 'polypeptide(L)' 'MIAANSPRAVSYTLSLLRQSRNLTSEQTLDLEFEKAVSLIASGEYFYGVAAFLEKREPEFPDFDPGVSD' A
#
# COMPACT_ATOMS: atom_id res chain seq x y z
N MET A 1 15.30 3.21 3.55
CA MET A 1 14.77 4.34 2.75
C MET A 1 13.30 4.07 2.42
N ILE A 2 12.45 5.08 2.20
CA ILE A 2 11.04 4.87 1.82
C ILE A 2 10.91 4.03 0.54
N ALA A 3 11.87 4.13 -0.38
CA ALA A 3 11.94 3.37 -1.63
C ALA A 3 12.04 1.84 -1.45
N ALA A 4 12.35 1.34 -0.25
CA ALA A 4 12.36 -0.10 0.04
C ALA A 4 10.97 -0.63 0.46
N ASN A 5 9.95 0.23 0.54
CA ASN A 5 8.58 -0.17 0.85
C ASN A 5 7.78 -0.41 -0.44
N SER A 6 6.63 -1.08 -0.31
CA SER A 6 5.70 -1.29 -1.43
C SER A 6 5.32 0.05 -2.09
N PRO A 7 5.43 0.17 -3.42
CA PRO A 7 5.05 1.39 -4.14
C PRO A 7 3.58 1.76 -3.94
N ARG A 8 2.66 0.77 -3.92
CA ARG A 8 1.23 1.03 -3.66
C ARG A 8 0.98 1.44 -2.22
N ALA A 9 1.66 0.84 -1.25
CA ALA A 9 1.51 1.20 0.17
C ALA A 9 1.98 2.64 0.45
N VAL A 10 3.09 3.07 -0.17
CA VAL A 10 3.59 4.45 -0.06
C VAL A 10 2.63 5.43 -0.73
N SER A 11 2.17 5.12 -1.95
CA SER A 11 1.20 5.95 -2.68
C SER A 11 -0.12 6.07 -1.95
N TYR A 12 -0.58 4.96 -1.36
CA TYR A 12 -1.78 4.92 -0.53
C TYR A 12 -1.63 5.81 0.71
N THR A 13 -0.56 5.64 1.48
CA THR A 13 -0.31 6.45 2.68
C THR A 13 -0.32 7.94 2.35
N LEU A 14 0.34 8.34 1.26
CA LEU A 14 0.35 9.73 0.81
C LEU A 14 -1.06 10.23 0.44
N SER A 15 -1.83 9.41 -0.28
CA SER A 15 -3.20 9.73 -0.65
C SER A 15 -4.10 9.90 0.57
N LEU A 16 -4.01 8.97 1.53
CA LEU A 16 -4.78 9.00 2.78
C LEU A 16 -4.47 10.27 3.58
N LEU A 17 -3.19 10.57 3.81
CA LEU A 17 -2.74 11.77 4.54
C LEU A 17 -3.20 13.07 3.89
N ARG A 18 -3.32 13.10 2.55
CA ARG A 18 -3.83 14.28 1.84
C ARG A 18 -5.35 14.44 2.00
N GLN A 19 -6.09 13.34 1.97
CA GLN A 19 -7.55 13.35 2.04
C GLN A 19 -8.07 13.55 3.47
N SER A 20 -7.44 12.90 4.47
CA SER A 20 -7.87 12.94 5.86
C SER A 20 -7.90 14.34 6.47
N ARG A 21 -7.09 15.27 5.95
CA ARG A 21 -7.06 16.69 6.37
C ARG A 21 -8.41 17.41 6.21
N ASN A 22 -9.29 16.90 5.36
CA ASN A 22 -10.59 17.50 5.06
C ASN A 22 -11.77 16.61 5.51
N LEU A 23 -11.49 15.54 6.25
CA LEU A 23 -12.48 14.57 6.70
C LEU A 23 -12.61 14.61 8.22
N THR A 24 -13.76 14.15 8.73
CA THR A 24 -13.88 13.84 10.16
C THR A 24 -13.06 12.59 10.49
N SER A 25 -12.83 12.35 11.78
CA SER A 25 -12.14 11.13 12.23
C SER A 25 -12.85 9.86 11.78
N GLU A 26 -14.19 9.83 11.84
CA GLU A 26 -15.00 8.68 11.41
C GLU A 26 -14.84 8.43 9.91
N GLN A 27 -14.99 9.47 9.09
CA GLN A 27 -14.78 9.38 7.64
C GLN A 27 -13.35 8.96 7.27
N THR A 28 -12.36 9.36 8.08
CA THR A 28 -10.98 8.93 7.88
C THR A 28 -10.81 7.45 8.14
N LEU A 29 -11.44 6.91 9.20
CA LEU A 29 -11.41 5.48 9.51
C LEU A 29 -12.09 4.65 8.41
N ASP A 30 -13.22 5.12 7.88
CA ASP A 30 -13.90 4.45 6.76
C ASP A 30 -13.01 4.42 5.52
N LEU A 31 -12.39 5.55 5.18
CA LEU A 31 -11.44 5.66 4.07
C LEU A 31 -10.22 4.75 4.28
N GLU A 32 -9.72 4.66 5.52
CA GLU A 32 -8.62 3.76 5.88
C GLU A 32 -8.98 2.30 5.62
N PHE A 33 -10.17 1.90 6.05
CA PHE A 33 -10.67 0.54 5.90
C PHE A 33 -10.81 0.13 4.43
N GLU A 34 -11.51 0.94 3.63
CA GLU A 34 -11.73 0.66 2.20
C GLU A 34 -10.42 0.44 1.45
N LYS A 35 -9.45 1.29 1.73
CA LYS A 35 -8.16 1.26 1.05
C LYS A 35 -7.25 0.15 1.56
N ALA A 36 -7.31 -0.17 2.85
CA ALA A 36 -6.61 -1.33 3.40
C ALA A 36 -7.09 -2.62 2.73
N VAL A 37 -8.40 -2.79 2.55
CA VAL A 37 -8.97 -3.92 1.80
C VAL A 37 -8.43 -3.98 0.37
N SER A 38 -8.42 -2.83 -0.33
CA SER A 38 -7.88 -2.76 -1.71
C SER A 38 -6.39 -3.14 -1.78
N LEU A 39 -5.57 -2.73 -0.80
CA LEU A 39 -4.15 -3.07 -0.77
C LEU A 39 -3.91 -4.54 -0.47
N ILE A 40 -4.67 -5.12 0.47
CA ILE A 40 -4.58 -6.54 0.79
C ILE A 40 -4.96 -7.38 -0.42
N ALA A 41 -6.06 -7.04 -1.09
CA ALA A 41 -6.52 -7.70 -2.31
C ALA A 41 -5.52 -7.61 -3.47
N SER A 42 -4.64 -6.61 -3.46
CA SER A 42 -3.62 -6.42 -4.48
C SER A 42 -2.43 -7.40 -4.39
N GLY A 43 -2.27 -8.08 -3.24
CA GLY A 43 -1.23 -9.08 -3.04
C GLY A 43 0.18 -8.53 -2.75
N GLU A 44 0.44 -7.23 -2.87
CA GLU A 44 1.79 -6.68 -2.62
C GLU A 44 2.30 -6.94 -1.20
N TYR A 45 1.40 -7.09 -0.23
CA TYR A 45 1.77 -7.38 1.16
C TYR A 45 2.53 -8.71 1.30
N PHE A 46 2.29 -9.69 0.42
CA PHE A 46 2.97 -10.99 0.47
C PHE A 46 4.49 -10.84 0.29
N TYR A 47 4.95 -9.94 -0.58
CA TYR A 47 6.38 -9.70 -0.81
C TYR A 47 7.06 -9.12 0.43
N GLY A 48 6.41 -8.15 1.09
CA GLY A 48 6.92 -7.56 2.32
C GLY A 48 6.97 -8.56 3.47
N VAL A 49 5.89 -9.32 3.67
CA VAL A 49 5.82 -10.30 4.78
C VAL A 49 6.76 -11.49 4.55
N ALA A 50 6.82 -12.04 3.34
CA ALA A 50 7.76 -13.12 3.03
C ALA A 50 9.21 -12.69 3.26
N ALA A 51 9.60 -11.53 2.74
CA ALA A 51 10.96 -11.00 2.92
C ALA A 51 11.29 -10.74 4.40
N PHE A 52 10.34 -10.22 5.17
CA PHE A 52 10.49 -10.02 6.61
C PHE A 52 10.73 -11.36 7.35
N LEU A 53 9.94 -12.39 7.04
CA LEU A 53 10.09 -13.73 7.63
C LEU A 53 11.43 -14.38 7.22
N GLU A 54 11.87 -14.14 6.00
CA GLU A 54 13.13 -14.65 5.43
C GLU A 54 14.37 -13.83 5.81
N LYS A 55 14.20 -12.70 6.52
CA LYS A 55 15.28 -11.77 6.91
C LYS A 55 16.09 -11.25 5.72
N ARG A 56 15.41 -10.97 4.60
CA ARG A 56 15.99 -10.32 3.42
C ARG A 56 15.25 -9.03 3.10
N GLU A 57 15.82 -8.24 2.20
CA GLU A 57 15.13 -7.08 1.65
C GLU A 57 13.93 -7.53 0.78
N PRO A 58 12.79 -6.84 0.86
CA PRO A 58 11.65 -7.11 0.00
C PRO A 58 11.92 -6.63 -1.43
N GLU A 59 11.46 -7.43 -2.39
CA GLU A 59 11.48 -7.10 -3.81
C GLU A 59 10.03 -6.97 -4.25
N PHE A 60 9.63 -5.75 -4.61
CA PHE A 60 8.30 -5.47 -5.12
C PHE A 60 8.38 -5.42 -6.65
N PRO A 61 7.59 -6.22 -7.38
CA PRO A 61 7.58 -6.15 -8.85
C PRO A 61 7.03 -4.80 -9.31
N ASP A 62 7.66 -4.23 -10.34
CA ASP A 62 7.12 -3.07 -11.05
C ASP A 62 5.87 -3.52 -11.81
N PHE A 63 4.69 -3.26 -11.27
CA PHE A 63 3.44 -3.42 -12.01
C PHE A 63 3.31 -2.24 -12.97
N ASP A 64 3.70 -2.43 -14.23
CA ASP A 64 3.40 -1.49 -15.30
C ASP A 64 1.86 -1.40 -15.46
N PRO A 65 1.23 -0.24 -15.23
CA PRO A 65 -0.22 -0.08 -15.40
C PRO A 65 -0.67 -0.17 -16.87
N GLY A 66 0.23 -0.42 -17.83
CA GLY A 66 -0.02 -0.46 -19.27
C GLY A 66 -0.07 -1.84 -19.95
N VAL A 67 0.12 -2.96 -19.24
CA VAL A 67 0.05 -4.30 -19.86
C VAL A 67 -1.15 -5.07 -19.27
N SER A 68 -2.24 -5.10 -20.03
CA SER A 68 -3.29 -6.10 -19.88
C SER A 68 -2.79 -7.40 -20.53
N ASP A 69 -2.65 -8.46 -19.75
CA ASP A 69 -2.82 -9.83 -20.25
C ASP A 69 -4.32 -10.14 -20.36
#